data_AF-A0A4Y9T6S3-F1
#
_entry.id   AF-A0A4Y9T6S3-F1
#
_cell.length_a   1.000
_cell.length_b   1.000
_cell.length_c   1.000
_cell.angle_alpha   90.00
_cell.angle_beta   90.00
_cell.angle_gamma   90.00
#
_symmetry.space_group_name_H-M   'P 1'
#
loop_
_entity.id
_entity.type
_entity.pdbx_description
1 polymer ?
#
loop_
_entity_poly.entity_id
_entity_poly.type
_entity_poly.pdbx_seq_one_letter_code
_entity_poly.pdbx_strand_id
1 'polypeptide(L)'
;MPKFEATGTTGETTKRDRERPSDAPTAVQARQPAKDDAVFFSTVFELGPQPTEDQLRIAREQGIDLPANATPDEISDLISLTTSRDIPASPELLAIARQYKLKVTRYSGKKLLFQRIFDKVSQPGDEDELAAWFAYRVYRGLVRGTPDSPVKGPDDPLIKNVGRQLASNPAVIASIRRYRATDLVWFGRWTAPDGTTHEGGSNKTVAYLTTAMYLQPFALSEKERAAPASTERDRQHRTSTILLAAKGWLSRWRSK
;
A
#
# COMPACT_ATOMS: atom_id res chain seq x y z
N MET A 1 24.05 3.75 20.75
CA MET A 1 24.99 4.68 20.09
C MET A 1 24.97 4.35 18.59
N PRO A 2 24.98 5.36 17.70
CA PRO A 2 25.04 5.12 16.25
C PRO A 2 26.34 4.37 15.91
N LYS A 3 26.27 3.45 14.95
CA LYS A 3 27.43 2.71 14.45
C LYS A 3 27.79 3.26 13.07
N PHE A 4 29.07 3.42 12.80
CA PHE A 4 29.55 3.92 11.52
C PHE A 4 30.46 2.90 10.87
N GLU A 5 30.29 2.68 9.58
CA GLU A 5 31.22 1.93 8.76
C GLU A 5 32.01 2.91 7.90
N ALA A 6 33.33 2.87 8.03
CA ALA A 6 34.25 3.72 7.31
C ALA A 6 35.13 2.85 6.39
N THR A 7 34.99 3.04 5.09
CA THR A 7 35.87 2.43 4.09
C THR A 7 36.94 3.44 3.70
N GLY A 8 38.21 3.03 3.79
CA GLY A 8 39.34 3.87 3.44
C GLY A 8 40.46 3.08 2.79
N THR A 9 41.22 3.75 1.94
CA THR A 9 42.40 3.18 1.29
C THR A 9 43.63 3.50 2.13
N THR A 10 44.47 2.50 2.42
CA THR A 10 45.73 2.69 3.16
C THR A 10 46.92 2.70 2.20
N GLY A 11 47.74 3.75 2.28
CA GLY A 11 49.12 3.81 1.78
C GLY A 11 49.33 3.78 0.26
N GLU A 12 50.19 4.68 -0.24
CA GLU A 12 50.60 4.78 -1.66
C GLU A 12 51.17 3.49 -2.27
N THR A 13 51.54 2.48 -1.47
CA THR A 13 52.27 1.29 -1.93
C THR A 13 51.48 -0.02 -1.93
N THR A 14 50.32 -0.15 -1.26
CA THR A 14 49.63 -1.46 -1.15
C THR A 14 48.19 -1.53 -1.64
N LYS A 15 47.50 -0.41 -1.91
CA LYS A 15 46.14 -0.36 -2.52
C LYS A 15 45.21 -1.49 -2.06
N ARG A 16 45.12 -1.73 -0.75
CA ARG A 16 44.16 -2.68 -0.17
C ARG A 16 43.04 -1.91 0.50
N ASP A 17 41.82 -2.21 0.11
CA ASP A 17 40.63 -1.74 0.80
C ASP A 17 40.51 -2.48 2.14
N ARG A 18 40.29 -1.72 3.22
CA ARG A 18 40.03 -2.26 4.56
C ARG A 18 38.75 -1.66 5.10
N GLU A 19 37.85 -2.52 5.54
CA GLU A 19 36.66 -2.15 6.30
C GLU A 19 37.02 -2.15 7.79
N ARG A 20 36.78 -1.02 8.49
CA ARG A 20 36.89 -0.95 9.95
C ARG A 20 35.55 -0.46 10.51
N PRO A 21 34.83 -1.28 11.29
CA PRO A 21 33.67 -0.80 12.06
C PRO A 21 34.16 0.14 13.17
N SER A 22 33.50 1.28 13.35
CA SER A 22 33.82 2.27 14.38
C SER A 22 32.59 2.64 15.20
N ASP A 23 32.67 2.47 16.52
CA ASP A 23 31.68 2.96 17.49
C ASP A 23 31.99 4.42 17.84
N ALA A 24 31.75 5.34 16.90
CA ALA A 24 31.93 6.78 17.13
C ALA A 24 30.60 7.46 17.50
N PRO A 25 30.59 8.44 18.43
CA PRO A 25 29.40 9.24 18.74
C PRO A 25 28.87 10.09 17.58
N THR A 26 29.71 10.39 16.58
CA THR A 26 29.35 11.29 15.47
C THR A 26 30.15 10.94 14.21
N ALA A 27 29.57 11.17 13.03
CA ALA A 27 30.23 10.91 11.74
C ALA A 27 31.55 11.68 11.58
N VAL A 28 31.69 12.87 12.19
CA VAL A 28 32.93 13.66 12.20
C VAL A 28 34.04 12.96 13.00
N GLN A 29 33.69 12.30 14.10
CA GLN A 29 34.63 11.54 14.92
C GLN A 29 34.98 10.18 14.28
N ALA A 30 34.04 9.55 13.55
CA ALA A 30 34.33 8.37 12.73
C ALA A 30 35.29 8.66 11.56
N ARG A 31 35.37 9.92 11.12
CA ARG A 31 36.29 10.39 10.06
C ARG A 31 37.65 10.83 10.58
N GLN A 32 37.85 10.96 11.89
CA GLN A 32 39.16 11.35 12.38
C GLN A 32 40.14 10.22 12.07
N PRO A 33 41.25 10.51 11.35
CA PRO A 33 42.26 9.49 11.13
C PRO A 33 42.75 9.00 12.49
N ALA A 34 42.76 7.69 12.68
CA ALA A 34 43.57 7.12 13.75
C ALA A 34 44.98 7.67 13.53
N LYS A 35 45.51 8.42 14.51
CA LYS A 35 46.76 9.20 14.37
C LYS A 35 47.97 8.36 13.92
N ASP A 36 47.84 7.04 13.93
CA ASP A 36 48.91 6.08 13.69
C ASP A 36 48.89 5.41 12.31
N ASP A 37 47.81 5.53 11.52
CA ASP A 37 47.73 4.95 10.18
C ASP A 37 47.28 6.04 9.17
N ALA A 38 48.07 6.30 8.13
CA ALA A 38 47.70 7.16 7.00
C ALA A 38 46.56 6.53 6.15
N VAL A 39 45.39 6.37 6.76
CA VAL A 39 44.15 5.86 6.16
C VAL A 39 43.31 7.07 5.80
N PHE A 40 43.05 7.26 4.51
CA PHE A 40 42.05 8.22 4.05
C PHE A 40 40.72 7.47 3.92
N PHE A 41 39.81 7.71 4.87
CA PHE A 41 38.44 7.22 4.78
C PHE A 41 37.67 8.06 3.75
N SER A 42 37.29 7.46 2.62
CA SER A 42 36.63 8.16 1.52
C SER A 42 35.11 8.27 1.74
N THR A 43 34.52 7.32 2.48
CA THR A 43 33.08 7.28 2.72
C THR A 43 32.78 6.74 4.11
N VAL A 44 31.87 7.42 4.83
CA VAL A 44 31.35 6.98 6.13
C VAL A 44 29.84 6.85 6.01
N PHE A 45 29.33 5.64 6.22
CA PHE A 45 27.90 5.35 6.24
C PHE A 45 27.43 5.22 7.69
N GLU A 46 26.33 5.88 8.02
CA GLU A 46 25.63 5.61 9.27
C GLU A 46 24.90 4.27 9.11
N LEU A 47 25.34 3.28 9.88
CA LEU A 47 24.62 2.02 9.99
C LEU A 47 23.36 2.31 10.79
N GLY A 48 22.21 2.02 10.20
CA GLY A 48 20.94 2.06 10.90
C GLY A 48 20.97 1.21 12.17
N PRO A 49 19.96 1.34 13.06
CA PRO A 49 19.86 0.48 14.23
C PRO A 49 19.95 -0.99 13.80
N GLN A 50 20.66 -1.81 14.56
CA GLN A 50 20.79 -3.24 14.28
C GLN A 50 19.57 -4.00 14.83
N PRO A 51 19.08 -5.06 14.16
CA PRO A 51 18.00 -5.89 14.70
C PRO A 51 18.33 -6.43 16.10
N THR A 52 17.31 -6.59 16.94
CA THR A 52 17.53 -7.15 18.28
C THR A 52 17.80 -8.65 18.23
N GLU A 53 18.53 -9.18 19.21
CA GLU A 53 18.78 -10.63 19.30
C GLU A 53 17.48 -11.46 19.32
N ASP A 54 16.42 -10.94 19.95
CA ASP A 54 15.10 -11.58 19.94
C ASP A 54 14.49 -11.65 18.54
N GLN A 55 14.59 -10.57 17.76
CA GLN A 55 14.12 -10.57 16.37
C GLN A 55 14.90 -11.58 15.52
N LEU A 56 16.23 -11.62 15.66
CA LEU A 56 17.08 -12.56 14.94
C LEU A 56 16.77 -14.01 15.35
N ARG A 57 16.55 -14.28 16.64
CA ARG A 57 16.18 -15.59 17.15
C ARG A 57 14.83 -16.03 16.58
N ILE A 58 13.79 -15.20 16.68
CA ILE A 58 12.45 -15.51 16.16
C ILE A 58 12.50 -15.77 14.65
N ALA A 59 13.23 -14.94 13.89
CA ALA A 59 13.35 -15.12 12.45
C ALA A 59 14.04 -16.45 12.08
N ARG A 60 15.10 -16.84 12.79
CA ARG A 60 15.77 -18.14 12.60
C ARG A 60 14.86 -19.31 12.96
N GLU A 61 14.12 -19.21 14.08
CA GLU A 61 13.14 -20.24 14.49
C GLU A 61 12.03 -20.43 13.44
N GLN A 62 11.65 -19.35 12.74
CA GLN A 62 10.69 -19.39 11.65
C GLN A 62 11.30 -19.78 10.29
N GLY A 63 12.62 -20.02 10.22
CA GLY A 63 13.32 -20.36 8.98
C GLY A 63 13.35 -19.22 7.95
N ILE A 64 13.35 -17.96 8.41
CA ILE A 64 13.41 -16.79 7.53
C ILE A 64 14.87 -16.52 7.15
N ASP A 65 15.13 -16.45 5.84
CA ASP A 65 16.42 -16.02 5.32
C ASP A 65 16.63 -14.52 5.56
N LEU A 66 17.63 -14.21 6.39
CA LEU A 66 17.91 -12.84 6.83
C LEU A 66 18.79 -12.10 5.80
N PRO A 67 18.34 -10.96 5.24
CA PRO A 67 19.19 -10.13 4.40
C PRO A 67 20.35 -9.54 5.21
N ALA A 68 21.56 -9.54 4.66
CA ALA A 68 22.79 -9.11 5.36
C ALA A 68 22.69 -7.71 5.98
N ASN A 69 21.98 -6.79 5.33
CA ASN A 69 21.86 -5.39 5.74
C ASN A 69 20.42 -5.02 6.15
N ALA A 70 19.65 -6.00 6.65
CA ALA A 70 18.27 -5.74 7.04
C ALA A 70 18.19 -4.88 8.31
N THR A 71 17.32 -3.88 8.27
CA THR A 71 17.03 -3.03 9.43
C THR A 71 16.10 -3.75 10.42
N PRO A 72 15.93 -3.27 11.67
CA PRO A 72 15.06 -3.90 12.66
C PRO A 72 13.60 -3.86 12.22
N ASP A 73 13.20 -2.79 11.52
CA ASP A 73 11.88 -2.65 10.93
C ASP A 73 11.68 -3.66 9.79
N GLU A 74 12.70 -3.88 8.96
CA GLU A 74 12.66 -4.90 7.89
C GLU A 74 12.52 -6.32 8.46
N ILE A 75 13.28 -6.65 9.51
CA ILE A 75 13.17 -7.95 10.18
C ILE A 75 11.80 -8.11 10.84
N SER A 76 11.28 -7.07 11.49
CA SER A 76 9.93 -7.09 12.09
C SER A 76 8.84 -7.33 11.04
N ASP A 77 8.93 -6.67 9.89
CA ASP A 77 7.99 -6.85 8.78
C ASP A 77 8.13 -8.27 8.17
N LEU A 78 9.34 -8.82 8.03
CA LEU A 78 9.56 -10.20 7.56
C LEU A 78 8.96 -11.26 8.50
N ILE A 79 9.16 -11.10 9.81
CA ILE A 79 8.54 -11.97 10.83
C ILE A 79 7.02 -11.87 10.74
N SER A 80 6.49 -10.65 10.64
CA SER A 80 5.05 -10.40 10.54
C SER A 80 4.44 -11.02 9.28
N LEU A 81 5.14 -10.91 8.15
CA LEU A 81 4.77 -11.49 6.86
C LEU A 81 4.64 -13.02 6.96
N THR A 82 5.66 -13.65 7.54
CA THR A 82 5.73 -15.12 7.72
C THR A 82 4.68 -15.62 8.69
N THR A 83 4.59 -15.00 9.88
CA THR A 83 3.64 -15.36 10.94
C THR A 83 2.19 -15.26 10.47
N SER A 84 1.86 -14.20 9.73
CA SER A 84 0.49 -13.92 9.26
C SER A 84 0.13 -14.64 7.95
N ARG A 85 1.08 -15.38 7.35
CA ARG A 85 0.97 -15.91 5.99
C ARG A 85 0.46 -14.84 5.02
N ASP A 86 1.06 -13.66 5.11
CA ASP A 86 0.72 -12.51 4.27
C ASP A 86 1.63 -12.49 3.03
N ILE A 87 1.26 -11.69 2.04
CA ILE A 87 2.04 -11.50 0.82
C ILE A 87 2.68 -10.11 0.81
N PRO A 88 3.88 -9.95 0.24
CA PRO A 88 4.50 -8.63 0.10
C PRO A 88 3.56 -7.64 -0.59
N ALA A 89 3.53 -6.41 -0.09
CA ALA A 89 2.74 -5.34 -0.69
C ALA A 89 3.26 -4.97 -2.09
N SER A 90 2.34 -4.59 -2.98
CA SER A 90 2.75 -4.07 -4.29
C SER A 90 3.39 -2.68 -4.16
N PRO A 91 4.25 -2.28 -5.12
CA PRO A 91 4.87 -0.95 -5.12
C PRO A 91 3.85 0.20 -5.05
N GLU A 92 2.69 0.04 -5.68
CA GLU A 92 1.62 1.05 -5.64
C GLU A 92 1.01 1.18 -4.25
N LEU A 93 0.80 0.07 -3.54
CA LEU A 93 0.28 0.11 -2.17
C LEU A 93 1.30 0.72 -1.21
N LEU A 94 2.59 0.43 -1.39
CA LEU A 94 3.67 1.07 -0.64
C LEU A 94 3.70 2.58 -0.90
N ALA A 95 3.51 3.02 -2.14
CA ALA A 95 3.43 4.44 -2.48
C ALA A 95 2.25 5.12 -1.78
N ILE A 96 1.06 4.49 -1.79
CA ILE A 96 -0.13 5.02 -1.09
C ILE A 96 0.12 5.09 0.43
N ALA A 97 0.70 4.05 1.03
CA ALA A 97 1.01 4.06 2.45
C ALA A 97 1.98 5.22 2.82
N ARG A 98 2.96 5.51 1.96
CA ARG A 98 3.87 6.67 2.13
C ARG A 98 3.13 8.00 2.00
N GLN A 99 2.13 8.13 1.14
CA GLN A 99 1.29 9.34 1.04
C GLN A 99 0.60 9.63 2.38
N TYR A 100 0.12 8.58 3.07
CA TYR A 100 -0.41 8.68 4.43
C TYR A 100 0.66 8.80 5.54
N LYS A 101 1.93 9.01 5.17
CA LYS A 101 3.08 9.15 6.08
C LYS A 101 3.30 7.94 6.99
N LEU A 102 2.90 6.74 6.52
CA LEU A 102 3.15 5.50 7.24
C LEU A 102 4.58 5.02 7.00
N LYS A 103 5.22 4.48 8.04
CA LYS A 103 6.49 3.77 7.91
C LYS A 103 6.25 2.46 7.15
N VAL A 104 6.97 2.27 6.06
CA VAL A 104 6.93 1.06 5.24
C VAL A 104 8.33 0.60 4.89
N THR A 105 8.49 -0.71 4.79
CA THR A 105 9.69 -1.35 4.28
C THR A 105 9.38 -2.08 2.97
N ARG A 106 10.40 -2.59 2.28
CA ARG A 106 10.19 -3.45 1.11
C ARG A 106 9.55 -4.80 1.43
N TYR A 107 9.52 -5.19 2.71
CA TYR A 107 8.95 -6.45 3.19
C TYR A 107 7.58 -6.27 3.84
N SER A 108 7.03 -5.05 3.89
CA SER A 108 5.72 -4.81 4.48
C SER A 108 4.63 -5.64 3.77
N GLY A 109 3.89 -6.41 4.55
CA GLY A 109 2.80 -7.25 4.05
C GLY A 109 1.58 -6.45 3.59
N LYS A 110 0.87 -6.98 2.59
CA LYS A 110 -0.33 -6.36 2.02
C LYS A 110 -1.43 -6.17 3.07
N LYS A 111 -1.80 -7.20 3.82
CA LYS A 111 -2.85 -7.10 4.86
C LYS A 111 -2.44 -6.10 5.94
N LEU A 112 -1.18 -6.13 6.35
CA LEU A 112 -0.63 -5.20 7.34
C LEU A 112 -0.75 -3.74 6.88
N LEU A 113 -0.39 -3.43 5.63
CA LEU A 113 -0.51 -2.07 5.11
C LEU A 113 -1.97 -1.62 4.98
N PHE A 114 -2.88 -2.51 4.59
CA PHE A 114 -4.31 -2.19 4.58
C PHE A 114 -4.80 -1.83 5.98
N GLN A 115 -4.39 -2.61 6.99
CA GLN A 115 -4.70 -2.34 8.39
C GLN A 115 -4.18 -0.98 8.83
N ARG A 116 -2.89 -0.70 8.62
CA ARG A 116 -2.28 0.58 8.99
C ARG A 116 -2.92 1.79 8.29
N ILE A 117 -3.22 1.68 6.99
CA ILE A 117 -3.91 2.74 6.24
C ILE A 117 -5.31 2.94 6.81
N PHE A 118 -6.08 1.87 7.00
CA PHE A 118 -7.43 1.95 7.51
C PHE A 118 -7.49 2.55 8.91
N ASP A 119 -6.61 2.12 9.82
CA ASP A 119 -6.53 2.67 11.18
C ASP A 119 -6.15 4.15 11.16
N LYS A 120 -5.27 4.55 10.24
CA LYS A 120 -4.88 5.94 10.06
C LYS A 120 -6.03 6.83 9.59
N VAL A 121 -6.82 6.37 8.62
CA VAL A 121 -7.93 7.17 8.06
C VAL A 121 -9.25 6.99 8.80
N SER A 122 -9.37 6.01 9.69
CA SER A 122 -10.61 5.77 10.45
C SER A 122 -10.76 6.66 11.69
N GLN A 123 -9.82 7.60 11.91
CA GLN A 123 -9.87 8.50 13.07
C GLN A 123 -11.05 9.48 12.96
N PRO A 124 -11.63 9.91 14.10
CA PRO A 124 -12.65 10.96 14.09
C PRO A 124 -12.09 12.25 13.47
N GLY A 125 -12.83 12.86 12.55
CA GLY A 125 -12.41 14.07 11.82
C GLY A 125 -11.76 13.79 10.46
N ASP A 126 -11.40 12.53 10.16
CA ASP A 126 -10.82 12.10 8.88
C ASP A 126 -11.88 11.41 7.97
N GLU A 127 -13.15 11.82 8.06
CA GLU A 127 -14.24 11.19 7.31
C GLU A 127 -14.06 11.26 5.78
N ASP A 128 -13.50 12.36 5.27
CA ASP A 128 -13.22 12.55 3.84
C ASP A 128 -12.14 11.56 3.36
N GLU A 129 -11.06 11.39 4.14
CA GLU A 129 -9.97 10.46 3.86
C GLU A 129 -10.43 9.00 3.95
N LEU A 130 -11.24 8.67 4.97
CA LEU A 130 -11.86 7.36 5.10
C LEU A 130 -12.71 7.01 3.88
N ALA A 131 -13.57 7.95 3.49
CA ALA A 131 -14.47 7.79 2.35
C ALA A 131 -13.72 7.70 1.02
N ALA A 132 -12.66 8.51 0.83
CA ALA A 132 -11.82 8.46 -0.36
C ALA A 132 -11.05 7.13 -0.45
N TRP A 133 -10.48 6.65 0.65
CA TRP A 133 -9.84 5.33 0.71
C TRP A 133 -10.83 4.22 0.36
N PHE A 134 -12.01 4.22 0.99
CA PHE A 134 -13.06 3.24 0.69
C PHE A 134 -13.50 3.30 -0.79
N ALA A 135 -13.72 4.50 -1.32
CA ALA A 135 -14.11 4.71 -2.72
C ALA A 135 -13.06 4.17 -3.69
N TYR A 136 -11.77 4.43 -3.44
CA TYR A 136 -10.68 3.85 -4.22
C TYR A 136 -10.74 2.32 -4.22
N ARG A 137 -10.98 1.70 -3.06
CA ARG A 137 -11.08 0.23 -2.96
C ARG A 137 -12.26 -0.33 -3.74
N VAL A 138 -13.43 0.31 -3.66
CA VAL A 138 -14.61 -0.09 -4.45
C VAL A 138 -14.32 0.06 -5.94
N TYR A 139 -13.75 1.19 -6.37
CA TYR A 139 -13.37 1.43 -7.76
C TYR A 139 -12.43 0.34 -8.29
N ARG A 140 -11.36 -0.01 -7.56
CA ARG A 140 -10.45 -1.10 -7.93
C ARG A 140 -11.18 -2.43 -8.11
N GLY A 141 -12.20 -2.70 -7.29
CA GLY A 141 -13.09 -3.86 -7.47
C GLY A 141 -13.92 -3.78 -8.75
N LEU A 142 -14.50 -2.62 -9.07
CA LEU A 142 -15.32 -2.41 -10.27
C LEU A 142 -14.53 -2.61 -11.57
N VAL A 143 -13.27 -2.13 -11.60
CA VAL A 143 -12.35 -2.31 -12.73
C VAL A 143 -11.57 -3.63 -12.68
N ARG A 144 -11.91 -4.55 -11.76
CA ARG A 144 -11.26 -5.87 -11.59
C ARG A 144 -9.74 -5.80 -11.40
N GLY A 145 -9.25 -4.72 -10.80
CA GLY A 145 -7.84 -4.55 -10.48
C GLY A 145 -6.92 -4.37 -11.69
N THR A 146 -7.42 -3.94 -12.86
CA THR A 146 -6.58 -3.70 -14.05
C THR A 146 -5.39 -2.78 -13.71
N PRO A 147 -4.14 -3.17 -14.03
CA PRO A 147 -2.95 -2.37 -13.69
C PRO A 147 -2.91 -1.02 -14.42
N ASP A 148 -3.43 -0.97 -15.66
CA ASP A 148 -3.45 0.22 -16.52
C ASP A 148 -4.59 1.20 -16.24
N SER A 149 -5.32 0.99 -15.14
CA SER A 149 -6.34 1.92 -14.63
C SER A 149 -5.78 3.34 -14.49
N PRO A 150 -6.46 4.39 -15.00
CA PRO A 150 -5.99 5.78 -14.91
C PRO A 150 -5.98 6.29 -13.47
N VAL A 151 -6.94 5.84 -12.65
CA VAL A 151 -6.99 6.16 -11.22
C VAL A 151 -5.96 5.31 -10.48
N LYS A 152 -4.95 5.95 -9.88
CA LYS A 152 -3.81 5.28 -9.22
C LYS A 152 -3.88 5.23 -7.69
N GLY A 153 -4.79 5.99 -7.07
CA GLY A 153 -4.85 6.05 -5.61
C GLY A 153 -6.03 6.85 -5.08
N PRO A 154 -6.15 6.94 -3.73
CA PRO A 154 -7.21 7.69 -3.06
C PRO A 154 -7.10 9.21 -3.25
N ASP A 155 -5.92 9.71 -3.59
CA ASP A 155 -5.68 11.13 -3.87
C ASP A 155 -6.15 11.60 -5.25
N ASP A 156 -6.59 10.67 -6.10
CA ASP A 156 -7.12 10.98 -7.42
C ASP A 156 -8.32 11.95 -7.34
N PRO A 157 -8.40 13.01 -8.18
CA PRO A 157 -9.49 13.98 -8.11
C PRO A 157 -10.90 13.37 -8.19
N LEU A 158 -11.09 12.32 -9.02
CA LEU A 158 -12.37 11.61 -9.10
C LEU A 158 -12.71 10.96 -7.77
N ILE A 159 -11.75 10.24 -7.19
CA ILE A 159 -11.93 9.54 -5.92
C ILE A 159 -12.17 10.50 -4.77
N LYS A 160 -11.40 11.60 -4.68
CA LYS A 160 -11.60 12.65 -3.67
C LYS A 160 -12.97 13.32 -3.78
N ASN A 161 -13.44 13.55 -5.00
CA ASN A 161 -14.78 14.11 -5.21
C ASN A 161 -15.88 13.16 -4.73
N VAL A 162 -15.77 11.87 -5.07
CA VAL A 162 -16.71 10.85 -4.57
C VAL A 162 -16.60 10.70 -3.04
N GLY A 163 -15.38 10.71 -2.49
CA GLY A 163 -15.12 10.66 -1.06
C GLY A 163 -15.88 11.73 -0.28
N ARG A 164 -15.75 13.01 -0.68
CA ARG A 164 -16.50 14.13 -0.06
C ARG A 164 -18.01 13.97 -0.13
N GLN A 165 -18.53 13.47 -1.25
CA GLN A 165 -19.97 13.20 -1.39
C GLN A 165 -20.43 12.11 -0.42
N LEU A 166 -19.65 11.03 -0.27
CA LEU A 166 -19.96 9.95 0.67
C LEU A 166 -19.84 10.43 2.13
N ALA A 167 -18.83 11.24 2.45
CA ALA A 167 -18.58 11.77 3.79
C ALA A 167 -19.70 12.69 4.29
N SER A 168 -20.37 13.40 3.38
CA SER A 168 -21.56 14.20 3.72
C SER A 168 -22.79 13.39 4.15
N ASN A 169 -22.75 12.05 4.03
CA ASN A 169 -23.83 11.16 4.45
C ASN A 169 -23.41 10.33 5.69
N PRO A 170 -23.91 10.67 6.90
CA PRO A 170 -23.54 9.96 8.13
C PRO A 170 -23.88 8.47 8.13
N ALA A 171 -24.95 8.05 7.45
CA ALA A 171 -25.33 6.64 7.36
C ALA A 171 -24.33 5.83 6.52
N VAL A 172 -23.77 6.46 5.48
CA VAL A 172 -22.70 5.87 4.66
C VAL A 172 -21.42 5.75 5.49
N ILE A 173 -20.98 6.81 6.17
CA ILE A 173 -19.78 6.77 7.03
C ILE A 173 -19.93 5.71 8.14
N ALA A 174 -21.06 5.68 8.83
CA ALA A 174 -21.33 4.65 9.83
C ALA A 174 -21.27 3.24 9.23
N SER A 175 -21.69 3.08 7.97
CA SER A 175 -21.56 1.81 7.27
C SER A 175 -20.14 1.47 6.83
N ILE A 176 -19.31 2.45 6.47
CA ILE A 176 -17.88 2.24 6.13
C ILE A 176 -17.11 1.79 7.38
N ARG A 177 -17.36 2.43 8.53
CA ARG A 177 -16.69 2.11 9.80
C ARG A 177 -16.94 0.68 10.32
N ARG A 178 -17.94 -0.03 9.79
CA ARG A 178 -18.21 -1.44 10.13
C ARG A 178 -17.31 -2.44 9.41
N TYR A 179 -16.60 -2.01 8.36
CA TYR A 179 -15.63 -2.87 7.67
C TYR A 179 -14.37 -3.04 8.49
N ARG A 180 -13.75 -4.22 8.40
CA ARG A 180 -12.36 -4.43 8.82
C ARG A 180 -11.45 -4.08 7.67
N ALA A 181 -10.19 -3.74 7.95
CA ALA A 181 -9.24 -3.43 6.89
C ALA A 181 -9.02 -4.61 5.91
N THR A 182 -9.06 -5.84 6.41
CA THR A 182 -8.99 -7.07 5.60
C THR A 182 -10.14 -7.19 4.61
N ASP A 183 -11.31 -6.66 4.96
CA ASP A 183 -12.51 -6.71 4.13
C ASP A 183 -12.36 -5.79 2.89
N LEU A 184 -11.45 -4.83 2.94
CA LEU A 184 -11.24 -3.86 1.85
C LEU A 184 -10.23 -4.36 0.80
N VAL A 185 -9.61 -5.51 1.02
CA VAL A 185 -8.70 -6.12 0.05
C VAL A 185 -9.46 -6.50 -1.22
N TRP A 186 -10.65 -7.10 -1.09
CA TRP A 186 -11.60 -7.36 -2.17
C TRP A 186 -13.04 -7.34 -1.64
N PHE A 187 -14.02 -7.20 -2.53
CA PHE A 187 -15.45 -7.23 -2.17
C PHE A 187 -16.16 -8.44 -2.76
N GLY A 188 -17.11 -9.00 -2.00
CA GLY A 188 -17.90 -10.17 -2.40
C GLY A 188 -17.19 -11.50 -2.13
N ARG A 189 -17.60 -12.53 -2.86
CA ARG A 189 -17.07 -13.89 -2.75
C ARG A 189 -16.10 -14.18 -3.88
N TRP A 190 -15.00 -14.84 -3.55
CA TRP A 190 -14.05 -15.37 -4.51
C TRP A 190 -13.80 -16.84 -4.23
N THR A 191 -13.86 -17.68 -5.26
CA THR A 191 -13.55 -19.11 -5.15
C THR A 191 -12.17 -19.33 -5.74
N ALA A 192 -11.27 -19.83 -4.90
CA ALA A 192 -9.92 -20.20 -5.29
C ALA A 192 -9.92 -21.43 -6.22
N PRO A 193 -8.83 -21.67 -6.98
CA PRO A 193 -8.73 -22.84 -7.87
C PRO A 193 -8.86 -24.20 -7.17
N ASP A 194 -8.59 -24.25 -5.86
CA ASP A 194 -8.76 -25.44 -5.01
C ASP A 194 -10.21 -25.68 -4.57
N GLY A 195 -11.14 -24.80 -4.96
CA GLY A 195 -12.56 -24.86 -4.58
C GLY A 195 -12.89 -24.12 -3.28
N THR A 196 -11.89 -23.61 -2.54
CA THR A 196 -12.12 -22.87 -1.29
C THR A 196 -12.78 -21.53 -1.61
N THR A 197 -13.91 -21.23 -0.95
CA THR A 197 -14.57 -19.93 -1.08
C THR A 197 -14.14 -18.99 0.03
N HIS A 198 -13.65 -17.82 -0.36
CA HIS A 198 -13.27 -16.73 0.52
C HIS A 198 -14.31 -15.61 0.45
N GLU A 199 -14.62 -15.02 1.59
CA GLU A 199 -15.49 -13.85 1.70
C GLU A 199 -14.64 -12.60 1.99
N GLY A 200 -14.86 -11.55 1.23
CA GLY A 200 -14.29 -10.22 1.48
C GLY A 200 -15.35 -9.27 2.01
N GLY A 201 -15.13 -7.97 1.82
CA GLY A 201 -16.10 -6.96 2.20
C GLY A 201 -17.45 -7.18 1.51
N SER A 202 -18.53 -7.05 2.28
CA SER A 202 -19.88 -7.16 1.73
C SER A 202 -20.10 -6.13 0.63
N ASN A 203 -20.58 -6.57 -0.52
CA ASN A 203 -20.96 -5.70 -1.64
C ASN A 203 -22.46 -5.30 -1.60
N LYS A 204 -23.14 -5.59 -0.49
CA LYS A 204 -24.57 -5.34 -0.30
C LYS A 204 -24.86 -4.21 0.69
N THR A 205 -23.84 -3.60 1.29
CA THR A 205 -24.01 -2.53 2.26
C THR A 205 -24.39 -1.21 1.58
N VAL A 206 -25.02 -0.30 2.33
CA VAL A 206 -25.32 1.05 1.82
C VAL A 206 -24.04 1.79 1.41
N ALA A 207 -22.93 1.60 2.12
CA ALA A 207 -21.65 2.19 1.75
C ALA A 207 -21.17 1.72 0.38
N TYR A 208 -21.13 0.40 0.15
CA TYR A 208 -20.67 -0.16 -1.12
C TYR A 208 -21.58 0.27 -2.27
N LEU A 209 -22.90 0.11 -2.12
CA LEU A 209 -23.87 0.39 -3.17
C LEU A 209 -23.86 1.86 -3.59
N THR A 210 -23.85 2.78 -2.63
CA THR A 210 -23.78 4.23 -2.91
C THR A 210 -22.46 4.59 -3.60
N THR A 211 -21.34 4.05 -3.11
CA THR A 211 -20.01 4.27 -3.72
C THR A 211 -19.96 3.75 -5.16
N ALA A 212 -20.46 2.52 -5.37
CA ALA A 212 -20.49 1.90 -6.69
C ALA A 212 -21.35 2.70 -7.67
N MET A 213 -22.51 3.20 -7.22
CA MET A 213 -23.37 4.06 -8.04
C MET A 213 -22.63 5.29 -8.58
N TYR A 214 -21.81 5.97 -7.77
CA TYR A 214 -21.02 7.11 -8.21
C TYR A 214 -19.90 6.73 -9.19
N LEU A 215 -19.26 5.57 -9.00
CA LEU A 215 -18.06 5.18 -9.74
C LEU A 215 -18.34 4.32 -10.98
N GLN A 216 -19.51 3.68 -11.06
CA GLN A 216 -19.85 2.74 -12.13
C GLN A 216 -19.83 3.36 -13.54
N PRO A 217 -20.32 4.59 -13.79
CA PRO A 217 -20.21 5.20 -15.11
C PRO A 217 -18.76 5.32 -15.60
N PHE A 218 -17.84 5.69 -14.70
CA PHE A 218 -16.42 5.82 -15.01
C PHE A 218 -15.78 4.45 -15.26
N ALA A 219 -16.03 3.49 -14.38
CA ALA A 219 -15.49 2.12 -14.52
C ALA A 219 -15.98 1.41 -15.80
N LEU A 220 -17.20 1.68 -16.26
CA LEU A 220 -17.72 1.16 -17.52
C LEU A 220 -17.01 1.79 -18.72
N SER A 221 -16.82 3.11 -18.71
CA SER A 221 -16.12 3.82 -19.79
C SER A 221 -14.69 3.34 -19.99
N GLU A 222 -14.00 2.92 -18.92
CA GLU A 222 -12.66 2.35 -19.00
C GLU A 222 -12.65 0.96 -19.64
N LYS A 223 -13.62 0.11 -19.28
CA LYS A 223 -13.76 -1.22 -19.91
C LYS A 223 -14.00 -1.09 -21.42
N GLU A 224 -14.77 -0.08 -21.85
CA GLU A 224 -15.02 0.19 -23.26
C GLU A 224 -13.77 0.72 -24.00
N ARG A 225 -12.89 1.46 -23.32
CA ARG A 225 -11.60 1.90 -23.86
C ARG A 225 -10.58 0.77 -23.95
N ALA A 226 -10.58 -0.14 -22.97
CA ALA A 226 -9.67 -1.28 -22.91
C ALA A 226 -10.07 -2.44 -23.84
N ALA A 227 -11.32 -2.47 -24.30
CA ALA A 227 -11.73 -3.45 -25.31
C ALA A 227 -10.95 -3.21 -26.62
N PRO A 228 -10.36 -4.26 -27.23
CA PRO A 228 -9.73 -4.13 -28.55
C PRO A 228 -10.76 -3.54 -29.52
N ALA A 229 -10.32 -2.71 -30.46
CA ALA A 229 -11.17 -1.97 -31.40
C ALA A 229 -12.05 -2.90 -32.24
N SER A 230 -13.15 -3.38 -31.66
CA SER A 230 -14.25 -4.01 -32.38
C SER A 230 -14.99 -2.89 -33.11
N THR A 231 -15.08 -3.03 -34.43
CA THR A 231 -15.77 -2.18 -35.42
C THR A 231 -16.76 -1.16 -34.85
N GLU A 232 -16.55 0.12 -35.18
CA GLU A 232 -17.30 1.35 -34.84
C GLU A 232 -18.84 1.20 -34.67
N ARG A 233 -19.48 0.26 -35.40
CA ARG A 233 -20.93 -0.01 -35.35
C ARG A 233 -21.42 -0.54 -33.99
N ASP A 234 -20.61 -1.29 -33.24
CA ASP A 234 -21.02 -1.85 -31.95
C ASP A 234 -20.97 -0.84 -30.80
N ARG A 235 -20.19 0.24 -30.94
CA ARG A 235 -20.06 1.28 -29.91
C ARG A 235 -21.32 2.14 -29.79
N GLN A 236 -21.94 2.53 -30.91
CA GLN A 236 -23.09 3.45 -30.90
C GLN A 236 -24.36 2.86 -30.28
N HIS A 237 -24.59 1.54 -30.40
CA HIS A 237 -25.76 0.89 -29.78
C HIS A 237 -25.65 0.72 -28.25
N ARG A 238 -24.42 0.63 -27.71
CA ARG A 238 -24.22 0.33 -26.29
C ARG A 238 -24.31 1.58 -25.38
N THR A 239 -23.81 2.73 -25.83
CA THR A 239 -23.83 3.97 -25.05
C THR A 239 -25.25 4.47 -24.75
N SER A 240 -26.19 4.26 -25.67
CA SER A 240 -27.61 4.59 -25.48
C SER A 240 -28.28 3.75 -24.39
N THR A 241 -27.82 2.51 -24.17
CA THR A 241 -28.46 1.59 -23.21
C THR A 241 -28.07 1.91 -21.76
N ILE A 242 -26.82 2.35 -21.53
CA ILE A 242 -26.30 2.65 -20.17
C ILE A 242 -26.92 3.93 -19.60
N LEU A 243 -27.11 4.96 -20.42
CA LEU A 243 -27.73 6.23 -20.00
C LEU A 243 -29.21 6.09 -19.62
N LEU A 244 -29.94 5.16 -20.26
CA LEU A 244 -31.33 4.84 -19.93
C LEU A 244 -31.46 4.05 -18.62
N ALA A 245 -30.55 3.11 -18.36
CA ALA A 245 -30.55 2.33 -17.12
C ALA A 245 -30.24 3.20 -15.89
N ALA A 246 -29.31 4.14 -15.99
CA ALA A 246 -28.97 5.07 -14.90
C ALA A 246 -30.16 5.99 -14.54
N LYS A 247 -30.90 6.48 -15.54
CA LYS A 247 -32.08 7.33 -15.32
C LYS A 247 -33.26 6.58 -14.70
N GLY A 248 -33.49 5.32 -15.08
CA GLY A 248 -34.59 4.51 -14.56
C GLY A 248 -34.41 4.03 -13.12
N TRP A 249 -33.17 3.95 -12.63
CA TRP A 249 -32.89 3.52 -11.27
C TRP A 249 -32.93 4.68 -10.26
N LEU A 250 -32.45 5.86 -10.67
CA LEU A 250 -32.51 7.10 -9.86
C LEU A 250 -33.95 7.56 -9.56
N SER A 251 -34.91 7.29 -10.45
CA SER A 251 -36.32 7.64 -10.26
C SER A 251 -37.04 6.76 -9.22
N ARG A 252 -36.64 5.50 -9.04
CA ARG A 252 -37.24 4.60 -8.04
C ARG A 252 -36.83 4.90 -6.60
N TRP A 253 -35.71 5.58 -6.41
CA TRP A 253 -35.18 5.89 -5.07
C TRP A 253 -35.62 7.25 -4.52
N ARG A 254 -36.06 8.19 -5.38
CA ARG A 254 -36.63 9.47 -4.95
C ARG A 254 -38.11 9.39 -4.52
N SER A 255 -38.73 8.21 -4.65
CA SER A 255 -40.15 7.98 -4.34
C SER A 255 -40.38 7.15 -3.06
N LYS A 256 -39.37 7.04 -2.19
CA LYS A 256 -39.48 6.47 -0.84
C LYS A 256 -38.82 7.41 0.15
#